data_AF-A0A9D1MRX4-F1
#
_entry.id   AF-A0A9D1MRX4-F1
#
_cell.length_a   1.000
_cell.length_b   1.000
_cell.length_c   1.000
_cell.angle_alpha   90.00
_cell.angle_beta   90.00
_cell.angle_gamma   90.00
#
_symmetry.space_group_name_H-M   'P 1'
#
loop_
_entity.id
_entity.type
_entity.pdbx_description
1 polymer ?
#
loop_
_entity_poly.entity_id
_entity_poly.type
_entity_poly.pdbx_seq_one_letter_code
_entity_poly.pdbx_strand_id
1 'polypeptide(L)'
;MCEIITPDNINIVCNVSMAFFTGVAAYVAFKWKSSTLTKAKMDVAGEVLAGVLEIEDLFKFICSPSRNNTERKSALKYYQERALPINTKRIDILIPLFRMEQNKDKFKIFFNLRNKVAIYWGEESIKSFDAIMKICQRIQQACDTLYNQTENTPVQQCQECEQIIYGYENSSVMMELNYTFETIRRNMNAVLGKRTKWQQKRKIT
;
A
#
# COMPACT_ATOMS: atom_id res chain seq x y z
N MET A 1 -47.81 -48.52 -34.51
CA MET A 1 -46.38 -48.85 -34.73
C MET A 1 -45.66 -48.45 -33.46
N CYS A 2 -45.24 -49.42 -32.63
CA CYS A 2 -44.40 -49.13 -31.48
C CYS A 2 -42.96 -49.06 -31.97
N GLU A 3 -42.34 -47.88 -31.93
CA GLU A 3 -40.90 -47.76 -32.14
C GLU A 3 -40.20 -48.48 -30.99
N ILE A 4 -39.52 -49.58 -31.32
CA ILE A 4 -38.70 -50.34 -30.37
C ILE A 4 -37.51 -49.45 -30.03
N ILE A 5 -37.47 -48.96 -28.79
CA ILE A 5 -36.31 -48.29 -28.23
C ILE A 5 -35.20 -49.34 -28.09
N THR A 6 -34.25 -49.34 -29.02
CA THR A 6 -33.07 -50.19 -28.95
C THR A 6 -32.09 -49.68 -27.88
N PRO A 7 -31.33 -50.57 -27.20
CA PRO A 7 -30.40 -50.19 -26.14
C PRO A 7 -29.33 -49.17 -26.59
N ASP A 8 -29.01 -49.12 -27.88
CA ASP A 8 -28.08 -48.14 -28.48
C ASP A 8 -28.64 -46.70 -28.44
N ASN A 9 -29.95 -46.51 -28.65
CA ASN A 9 -30.56 -45.19 -28.59
C ASN A 9 -30.58 -44.63 -27.17
N ILE A 10 -30.73 -45.51 -26.16
CA ILE A 10 -30.66 -45.12 -24.74
C ILE A 10 -29.24 -44.68 -24.38
N ASN A 11 -28.21 -45.41 -24.84
CA ASN A 11 -26.81 -45.05 -24.61
C ASN A 11 -26.42 -43.72 -25.26
N ILE A 12 -26.91 -43.44 -26.48
CA ILE A 12 -26.67 -42.15 -27.16
C ILE A 12 -27.34 -41.01 -26.39
N VAL A 13 -28.61 -41.14 -25.99
CA VAL A 13 -29.32 -40.11 -25.23
C VAL A 13 -28.68 -39.88 -23.85
N CYS A 14 -28.28 -40.95 -23.15
CA CYS A 14 -27.55 -40.85 -21.89
C CYS A 14 -26.20 -40.15 -22.04
N ASN A 15 -25.42 -40.46 -23.08
CA ASN A 15 -24.13 -39.82 -23.32
C ASN A 15 -24.26 -38.33 -23.69
N VAL A 16 -25.26 -37.98 -24.52
CA VAL A 16 -25.55 -36.58 -24.88
C VAL A 16 -26.02 -35.79 -23.65
N SER A 17 -26.87 -36.40 -22.81
CA SER A 17 -27.33 -35.76 -21.57
C SER A 17 -26.18 -35.55 -20.58
N MET A 18 -25.29 -36.53 -20.37
CA MET A 18 -24.12 -36.40 -19.51
C MET A 18 -23.14 -35.33 -20.02
N ALA A 19 -22.89 -35.26 -21.33
CA ALA A 19 -22.07 -34.22 -21.95
C ALA A 19 -22.66 -32.81 -21.74
N PHE A 20 -23.99 -32.69 -21.84
CA PHE A 20 -24.68 -31.42 -21.57
C PHE A 20 -24.57 -31.01 -20.09
N PHE A 21 -24.86 -31.93 -19.16
CA PHE A 21 -24.78 -31.65 -17.73
C PHE A 21 -23.36 -31.32 -17.28
N THR A 22 -22.34 -32.04 -17.78
CA THR A 22 -20.94 -31.74 -17.48
C THR A 22 -20.51 -30.40 -18.05
N GLY A 23 -20.94 -30.04 -19.27
CA GLY A 23 -20.70 -28.72 -19.85
C GLY A 23 -21.33 -27.58 -19.05
N VAL A 24 -22.58 -27.75 -18.61
CA VAL A 24 -23.26 -26.77 -17.74
C VAL A 24 -22.58 -26.66 -16.37
N ALA A 25 -22.20 -27.78 -15.76
CA ALA A 25 -21.48 -27.78 -14.48
C ALA A 25 -20.12 -27.09 -14.59
N ALA A 26 -19.36 -27.35 -15.66
CA ALA A 26 -18.08 -26.68 -15.93
C ALA A 26 -18.27 -25.17 -16.13
N TYR A 27 -19.30 -24.75 -16.87
CA TYR A 27 -19.62 -23.34 -17.07
C TYR A 27 -20.01 -22.64 -15.76
N VAL A 28 -20.86 -23.25 -14.93
CA VAL A 28 -21.26 -22.71 -13.63
C VAL A 28 -20.07 -22.62 -12.69
N ALA A 29 -19.22 -23.66 -12.63
CA ALA A 29 -18.00 -23.65 -11.83
C ALA A 29 -17.02 -22.56 -12.29
N PHE A 30 -16.84 -22.38 -13.60
CA PHE A 30 -16.00 -21.32 -14.16
C PHE A 30 -16.55 -19.92 -13.83
N LYS A 31 -17.86 -19.71 -13.98
CA LYS A 31 -18.51 -18.44 -13.66
C LYS A 31 -18.43 -18.12 -12.16
N TRP A 32 -18.58 -19.12 -11.30
CA TRP A 32 -18.47 -18.97 -9.85
C TRP A 32 -17.03 -18.66 -9.42
N LYS A 33 -16.04 -19.36 -9.99
CA LYS A 33 -14.61 -19.07 -9.80
C LYS A 33 -14.24 -17.66 -10.27
N SER A 34 -14.76 -17.23 -11.41
CA SER A 34 -14.54 -15.87 -11.93
C SER A 34 -15.16 -14.80 -11.02
N SER A 35 -16.39 -15.03 -10.54
CA SER A 35 -17.09 -14.12 -9.62
C SER A 35 -16.37 -13.98 -8.27
N THR A 36 -15.94 -15.09 -7.68
CA THR A 36 -15.20 -15.10 -6.40
C THR A 36 -13.84 -14.43 -6.53
N LEU A 37 -13.11 -14.68 -7.61
CA LEU A 37 -11.84 -14.01 -7.89
C LEU A 37 -12.02 -12.50 -8.06
N THR A 38 -13.07 -12.08 -8.76
CA THR A 38 -13.38 -10.65 -8.96
C THR A 38 -13.70 -9.97 -7.63
N LYS A 39 -14.49 -10.62 -6.77
CA LYS A 39 -14.81 -10.10 -5.43
C LYS A 39 -13.54 -9.95 -4.58
N ALA A 40 -12.68 -10.97 -4.55
CA ALA A 40 -11.42 -10.91 -3.81
C ALA A 40 -10.51 -9.79 -4.32
N LYS A 41 -10.41 -9.59 -5.64
CA LYS A 41 -9.67 -8.46 -6.23
C LYS A 41 -10.25 -7.10 -5.82
N MET A 42 -11.57 -6.96 -5.75
CA MET A 42 -12.21 -5.74 -5.27
C MET A 42 -11.94 -5.48 -3.78
N ASP A 43 -12.01 -6.52 -2.95
CA ASP A 43 -11.74 -6.41 -1.51
C ASP A 43 -10.28 -5.96 -1.27
N VAL A 44 -9.32 -6.57 -1.98
CA VAL A 44 -7.91 -6.15 -1.90
C VAL A 44 -7.71 -4.73 -2.43
N ALA A 45 -8.35 -4.34 -3.54
CA ALA A 45 -8.28 -2.97 -4.04
C ALA A 45 -8.81 -1.95 -3.02
N GLY A 46 -9.88 -2.30 -2.29
CA GLY A 46 -10.41 -1.50 -1.20
C GLY A 46 -9.45 -1.37 -0.01
N GLU A 47 -8.81 -2.47 0.39
CA GLU A 47 -7.77 -2.45 1.45
C GLU A 47 -6.58 -1.58 1.04
N VAL A 48 -6.12 -1.67 -0.20
CA VAL A 48 -5.01 -0.87 -0.73
C VAL A 48 -5.34 0.61 -0.73
N LEU A 49 -6.54 1.00 -1.18
CA LEU A 49 -6.96 2.41 -1.15
C LEU A 49 -7.03 2.98 0.27
N ALA A 50 -7.57 2.21 1.22
CA ALA A 50 -7.63 2.61 2.62
C ALA A 50 -6.21 2.79 3.18
N GLY A 51 -5.31 1.84 2.91
CA GLY A 51 -3.91 1.93 3.33
C GLY A 51 -3.17 3.10 2.69
N VAL A 52 -3.40 3.39 1.41
CA VAL A 52 -2.81 4.57 0.74
C VAL A 52 -3.22 5.87 1.41
N LEU A 53 -4.51 6.03 1.73
CA LEU A 53 -5.00 7.23 2.42
C LEU A 53 -4.33 7.39 3.78
N GLU A 54 -4.27 6.32 4.56
CA GLU A 54 -3.62 6.34 5.88
C GLU A 54 -2.13 6.67 5.78
N ILE A 55 -1.41 6.07 4.82
CA ILE A 55 0.02 6.29 4.66
C ILE A 55 0.32 7.69 4.12
N GLU A 56 -0.50 8.22 3.21
CA GLU A 56 -0.36 9.60 2.74
C GLU A 56 -0.47 10.61 3.89
N ASP A 57 -1.49 10.46 4.75
CA ASP A 57 -1.67 11.34 5.90
C ASP A 57 -0.53 11.17 6.91
N LEU A 58 0.01 9.96 7.06
CA LEU A 58 1.20 9.72 7.87
C LEU A 58 2.44 10.43 7.31
N PHE A 59 2.68 10.41 6.00
CA PHE A 59 3.82 11.14 5.43
C PHE A 59 3.68 12.65 5.64
N LYS A 60 2.48 13.21 5.50
CA LYS A 60 2.22 14.62 5.82
C LYS A 60 2.54 14.93 7.28
N PHE A 61 2.20 14.03 8.20
CA PHE A 61 2.54 14.16 9.61
C PHE A 61 4.05 14.03 9.86
N ILE A 62 4.70 13.00 9.32
CA ILE A 62 6.13 12.71 9.50
C ILE A 62 6.99 13.87 9.00
N CYS A 63 6.71 14.37 7.80
CA CYS A 63 7.44 15.45 7.14
C CYS A 63 7.00 16.86 7.59
N SER A 64 6.04 16.97 8.52
CA SER A 64 5.59 18.26 9.00
C SER A 64 6.69 18.96 9.82
N PRO A 65 7.05 20.22 9.52
CA PRO A 65 7.99 21.00 10.33
C PRO A 65 7.36 21.40 11.68
N SER A 66 6.03 21.32 11.80
CA SER A 66 5.31 21.60 13.04
C SER A 66 5.71 20.59 14.11
N ARG A 67 6.25 21.08 15.22
CA ARG A 67 6.68 20.29 16.38
C ARG A 67 6.17 20.91 17.65
N ASN A 68 5.81 20.08 18.63
CA ASN A 68 5.46 20.55 19.97
C ASN A 68 6.56 20.18 20.98
N ASN A 69 6.66 20.94 22.07
CA ASN A 69 7.68 20.71 23.10
C ASN A 69 7.55 19.33 23.77
N THR A 70 6.35 18.76 23.78
CA THR A 70 6.07 17.44 24.36
C THR A 70 6.69 16.32 23.51
N GLU A 71 6.55 16.40 22.19
CA GLU A 71 7.09 15.46 21.22
C GLU A 71 8.61 15.44 21.25
N ARG A 72 9.24 16.62 21.34
CA ARG A 72 10.68 16.73 21.52
C ARG A 72 11.16 16.00 22.79
N LYS A 73 10.44 16.16 23.91
CA LYS A 73 10.76 15.45 25.17
C LYS A 73 10.58 13.93 25.03
N SER A 74 9.50 13.49 24.38
CA SER A 74 9.24 12.07 24.13
C SER A 74 10.30 11.43 23.23
N ALA A 75 10.70 12.11 22.16
CA ALA A 75 11.76 11.66 21.27
C ALA A 75 13.10 11.54 22.01
N LEU A 76 13.46 12.56 22.80
CA LEU A 76 14.68 12.57 23.60
C LEU A 76 14.72 11.38 24.57
N LYS A 77 13.62 11.13 25.31
CA LYS A 77 13.50 9.98 26.20
C LYS A 77 13.64 8.65 25.45
N TYR A 78 12.95 8.50 24.32
CA TYR A 78 12.98 7.30 23.49
C TYR A 78 14.40 6.94 23.01
N TYR A 79 15.16 7.93 22.52
CA TYR A 79 16.52 7.66 22.05
C TYR A 79 17.48 7.42 23.23
N GLN A 80 17.32 8.13 24.35
CA GLN A 80 18.13 7.92 25.57
C GLN A 80 17.94 6.52 26.16
N GLU A 81 16.71 6.01 26.20
CA GLU A 81 16.39 4.65 26.69
C GLU A 81 17.04 3.56 25.83
N ARG A 82 17.40 3.86 24.58
CA ARG A 82 18.10 2.96 23.67
C ARG A 82 19.62 3.06 23.75
N ALA A 83 20.15 3.79 24.72
CA ALA A 83 21.58 4.00 24.94
C ALA A 83 22.32 4.55 23.71
N LEU A 84 21.62 5.30 22.85
CA LEU A 84 22.25 5.95 21.70
C LEU A 84 22.95 7.24 22.16
N PRO A 85 24.19 7.51 21.75
CA PRO A 85 24.84 8.78 22.07
C PRO A 85 24.12 9.90 21.31
N ILE A 86 23.35 10.74 22.02
CA ILE A 86 22.51 11.77 21.39
C ILE A 86 22.95 13.18 21.76
N ASN A 87 23.22 14.00 20.75
CA ASN A 87 23.27 15.44 20.86
C ASN A 87 21.85 16.03 21.01
N THR A 88 21.50 16.43 22.23
CA THR A 88 20.18 16.97 22.58
C THR A 88 19.81 18.26 21.84
N LYS A 89 20.80 19.01 21.32
CA LYS A 89 20.57 20.20 20.49
C LYS A 89 20.09 19.87 19.08
N ARG A 90 20.39 18.65 18.60
CA ARG A 90 20.06 18.17 17.25
C ARG A 90 18.91 17.16 17.23
N ILE A 91 18.25 16.93 18.37
CA ILE A 91 17.16 15.96 18.50
C ILE A 91 16.03 16.21 17.50
N ASP A 92 15.81 17.47 17.13
CA ASP A 92 14.71 17.85 16.26
C ASP A 92 14.85 17.25 14.85
N ILE A 93 16.08 17.01 14.39
CA ILE A 93 16.38 16.36 13.11
C ILE A 93 15.93 14.89 13.11
N LEU A 94 15.85 14.27 14.29
CA LEU A 94 15.44 12.88 14.47
C LEU A 94 13.94 12.73 14.76
N ILE A 95 13.18 13.83 14.84
CA ILE A 95 11.72 13.78 15.03
C ILE A 95 11.00 13.01 13.92
N PRO A 96 11.30 13.21 12.61
CA PRO A 96 10.68 12.43 11.53
C PRO A 96 10.90 10.92 11.71
N LEU A 97 12.11 10.51 12.07
CA LEU A 97 12.43 9.12 12.37
C LEU A 97 11.65 8.58 13.58
N PHE A 98 11.52 9.40 14.62
CA PHE A 98 10.72 9.04 15.78
C PHE A 98 9.23 8.85 15.42
N ARG A 99 8.67 9.73 14.59
CA ARG A 99 7.30 9.60 14.07
C ARG A 99 7.12 8.34 13.22
N MET A 100 8.12 8.00 12.39
CA MET A 100 8.13 6.76 11.62
C MET A 100 8.12 5.53 12.54
N GLU A 101 8.96 5.48 13.58
CA GLU A 101 8.94 4.36 14.52
C GLU A 101 7.59 4.24 15.22
N GLN A 102 7.04 5.34 15.73
CA GLN A 102 5.74 5.32 16.43
C GLN A 102 4.61 4.78 15.55
N ASN A 103 4.74 4.90 14.23
CA ASN A 103 3.74 4.44 13.26
C ASN A 103 4.21 3.22 12.44
N LYS A 104 5.25 2.51 12.89
CA LYS A 104 5.82 1.37 12.15
C LYS A 104 4.80 0.28 11.85
N ASP A 105 3.84 0.07 12.74
CA ASP A 105 2.81 -0.95 12.56
C ASP A 105 1.88 -0.61 11.39
N LYS A 106 1.59 0.67 11.17
CA LYS A 106 0.78 1.14 10.03
C LYS A 106 1.53 0.94 8.72
N PHE A 107 2.82 1.28 8.68
CA PHE A 107 3.69 0.96 7.55
C PHE A 107 3.74 -0.55 7.28
N LYS A 108 3.88 -1.37 8.32
CA LYS A 108 3.88 -2.84 8.19
C LYS A 108 2.57 -3.36 7.61
N ILE A 109 1.42 -2.89 8.10
CA ILE A 109 0.11 -3.27 7.58
C ILE A 109 0.02 -2.91 6.08
N PHE A 110 0.43 -1.70 5.70
CA PHE A 110 0.42 -1.28 4.30
C PHE A 110 1.34 -2.12 3.42
N PHE A 111 2.59 -2.34 3.83
CA PHE A 111 3.55 -3.13 3.04
C PHE A 111 3.18 -4.62 2.99
N ASN A 112 2.42 -5.15 3.95
CA ASN A 112 1.86 -6.50 3.84
C ASN A 112 0.85 -6.64 2.68
N LEU A 113 0.21 -5.54 2.26
CA LEU A 113 -0.68 -5.54 1.09
C LEU A 113 0.09 -5.74 -0.22
N ARG A 114 1.40 -5.44 -0.25
CA ARG A 114 2.28 -5.67 -1.41
C ARG A 114 2.20 -7.09 -1.94
N ASN A 115 2.27 -8.08 -1.04
CA ASN A 115 2.21 -9.50 -1.41
C ASN A 115 0.82 -9.88 -1.94
N LYS A 116 -0.25 -9.36 -1.33
CA LYS A 116 -1.61 -9.57 -1.82
C LYS A 116 -1.78 -8.98 -3.23
N VAL A 117 -1.24 -7.79 -3.46
CA VAL A 117 -1.28 -7.12 -4.75
C VAL A 117 -0.51 -7.90 -5.82
N ALA A 118 0.69 -8.39 -5.50
CA ALA A 118 1.47 -9.24 -6.40
C ALA A 118 0.71 -10.50 -6.85
N ILE A 119 -0.01 -11.15 -5.93
CA ILE A 119 -0.80 -12.37 -6.23
C ILE A 119 -1.89 -12.09 -7.27
N TYR A 120 -2.54 -10.92 -7.22
CA TYR A 120 -3.70 -10.62 -8.06
C TYR A 120 -3.38 -9.86 -9.36
N TRP A 121 -2.30 -9.07 -9.38
CA TRP A 121 -1.94 -8.19 -10.50
C TRP A 121 -0.47 -8.31 -10.96
N GLY A 122 0.33 -9.21 -10.37
CA GLY A 122 1.71 -9.50 -10.78
C GLY A 122 2.75 -8.50 -10.27
N GLU A 123 4.02 -8.73 -10.58
CA GLU A 123 5.16 -7.97 -10.04
C GLU A 123 5.21 -6.49 -10.50
N GLU A 124 4.60 -6.16 -11.63
CA GLU A 124 4.54 -4.76 -12.07
C GLU A 124 3.73 -3.89 -11.09
N SER A 125 2.73 -4.48 -10.42
CA SER A 125 1.82 -3.78 -9.51
C SER A 125 2.44 -3.45 -8.14
N ILE A 126 3.59 -4.05 -7.79
CA ILE A 126 4.30 -3.77 -6.53
C ILE A 126 5.29 -2.61 -6.65
N LYS A 127 5.62 -2.13 -7.85
CA LYS A 127 6.56 -1.02 -8.07
C LYS A 127 6.19 0.24 -7.29
N SER A 128 4.90 0.53 -7.15
CA SER A 128 4.43 1.67 -6.36
C SER A 128 4.68 1.50 -4.86
N PHE A 129 4.58 0.27 -4.33
CA PHE A 129 4.95 -0.01 -2.93
C PHE A 129 6.45 0.14 -2.72
N ASP A 130 7.25 -0.34 -3.67
CA ASP A 130 8.70 -0.25 -3.60
C ASP A 130 9.17 1.21 -3.70
N ALA A 131 8.51 2.05 -4.49
CA ALA A 131 8.75 3.49 -4.53
C ALA A 131 8.50 4.15 -3.17
N ILE A 132 7.37 3.84 -2.52
CA ILE A 132 7.07 4.35 -1.16
C ILE A 132 8.13 3.89 -0.16
N MET A 133 8.58 2.63 -0.24
CA MET A 133 9.63 2.11 0.63
C MET A 133 10.97 2.82 0.42
N LYS A 134 11.35 3.11 -0.83
CA LYS A 134 12.54 3.91 -1.16
C LYS A 134 12.45 5.32 -0.59
N ILE A 135 11.26 5.93 -0.59
CA ILE A 135 11.05 7.25 0.02
C ILE A 135 11.27 7.18 1.54
N CYS A 136 10.75 6.17 2.22
CA CYS A 136 11.05 5.94 3.65
C CYS A 136 12.55 5.86 3.91
N GLN A 137 13.29 5.11 3.09
CA GLN A 137 14.75 4.99 3.21
C GLN A 137 15.47 6.32 2.99
N ARG A 138 15.02 7.12 2.01
CA ARG A 138 15.58 8.46 1.74
C ARG A 138 15.36 9.42 2.90
N ILE A 139 14.18 9.41 3.53
CA ILE A 139 13.89 10.21 4.72
C ILE A 139 14.83 9.81 5.86
N GLN A 140 15.01 8.50 6.08
CA GLN A 140 15.91 8.00 7.11
C GLN A 140 17.36 8.45 6.86
N GLN A 141 17.86 8.26 5.64
CA GLN A 141 19.21 8.68 5.26
C GLN A 141 19.41 10.19 5.38
N ALA A 142 18.40 11.00 5.02
CA ALA A 142 18.44 12.44 5.16
C ALA A 142 18.53 12.87 6.64
N CYS A 143 17.75 12.22 7.50
CA CYS A 143 17.81 12.47 8.95
C CYS A 143 19.18 12.11 9.51
N ASP A 144 19.72 10.94 9.14
CA ASP A 144 21.04 10.48 9.59
C ASP A 144 22.16 11.40 9.10
N THR A 145 22.07 11.87 7.85
CA THR A 145 23.06 12.80 7.26
C THR A 145 23.05 14.14 7.97
N LEU A 146 21.87 14.74 8.19
CA LEU A 146 21.76 16.02 8.90
C LEU A 146 22.14 15.92 10.36
N TYR A 147 21.88 14.77 10.99
CA TYR A 147 22.24 14.54 12.38
C TYR A 147 23.77 14.48 12.56
N ASN A 148 24.43 13.72 11.68
CA ASN A 148 25.87 13.48 11.68
C ASN A 148 26.68 14.55 10.93
N GLN A 149 26.05 15.65 10.49
CA GLN A 149 26.74 16.71 9.75
C GLN A 149 27.94 17.24 10.53
N THR A 150 29.05 17.41 9.81
CA THR A 150 30.32 17.97 10.29
C THR A 150 30.55 19.35 9.66
N GLU A 151 31.57 20.08 10.10
CA GLU A 151 31.92 21.39 9.51
C GLU A 151 32.27 21.30 8.01
N ASN A 152 32.65 20.11 7.53
CA ASN A 152 33.00 19.85 6.13
C ASN A 152 31.81 19.38 5.28
N THR A 153 30.62 19.20 5.86
CA THR A 153 29.44 18.77 5.10
C THR A 153 29.01 19.89 4.14
N PRO A 154 28.90 19.62 2.83
CA PRO A 154 28.49 20.64 1.86
C PRO A 154 27.12 21.22 2.20
N VAL A 155 27.00 22.56 2.16
CA VAL A 155 25.74 23.27 2.42
C VAL A 155 24.61 22.79 1.50
N GLN A 156 24.93 22.50 0.23
CA GLN A 156 23.98 21.96 -0.74
C GLN A 156 23.40 20.61 -0.28
N GLN A 157 24.24 19.72 0.27
CA GLN A 157 23.80 18.43 0.78
C GLN A 157 22.85 18.58 1.98
N CYS A 158 23.12 19.52 2.88
CA CYS A 158 22.21 19.82 3.98
C CYS A 158 20.87 20.35 3.49
N GLN A 159 20.87 21.27 2.51
CA GLN A 159 19.64 21.79 1.91
C GLN A 159 18.82 20.70 1.22
N GLU A 160 19.47 19.79 0.49
CA GLU A 160 18.79 18.64 -0.14
C GLU A 160 18.14 17.73 0.91
N CYS A 161 18.84 17.43 2.01
CA CYS A 161 18.30 16.61 3.09
C CYS A 161 17.12 17.31 3.79
N GLU A 162 17.22 18.62 4.03
CA GLU A 162 16.11 19.40 4.59
C GLU A 162 14.91 19.42 3.65
N GLN A 163 15.11 19.50 2.33
CA GLN A 163 14.03 19.40 1.35
C GLN A 163 13.39 18.00 1.31
N ILE A 164 14.16 16.93 1.53
CA ILE A 164 13.62 15.56 1.62
C ILE A 164 12.71 15.43 2.83
N ILE A 165 13.07 16.03 3.96
CA ILE A 165 12.36 15.87 5.24
C ILE A 165 11.21 16.86 5.38
N TYR A 166 11.45 18.14 5.09
CA TYR A 166 10.54 19.26 5.38
C TYR A 166 10.02 19.95 4.13
N GLY A 167 10.47 19.53 2.94
CA GLY A 167 10.05 20.14 1.69
C GLY A 167 8.57 19.91 1.46
N TYR A 168 7.77 20.91 1.80
CA TYR A 168 6.34 21.03 1.49
C TYR A 168 6.10 20.83 -0.01
N GLU A 169 4.92 20.31 -0.36
CA GLU A 169 4.25 20.04 -1.67
C GLU A 169 5.06 20.04 -2.99
N ASN A 170 6.01 20.94 -3.17
CA ASN A 170 6.88 21.10 -4.34
C ASN A 170 8.25 20.41 -4.23
N SER A 171 8.55 19.69 -3.15
CA SER A 171 9.80 18.88 -3.10
C SER A 171 9.71 17.72 -4.08
N SER A 172 10.86 17.35 -4.69
CA SER A 172 10.92 16.22 -5.62
C SER A 172 10.42 14.92 -5.00
N VAL A 173 10.68 14.72 -3.71
CA VAL A 173 10.19 13.58 -2.92
C VAL A 173 8.68 13.62 -2.76
N MET A 174 8.11 14.76 -2.37
CA MET A 174 6.66 14.85 -2.16
C MET A 174 5.89 14.73 -3.47
N MET A 175 6.43 15.25 -4.57
CA MET A 175 5.89 15.05 -5.91
C MET A 175 5.92 13.58 -6.33
N GLU A 176 7.04 12.89 -6.13
CA GLU A 176 7.18 11.46 -6.40
C GLU A 176 6.20 10.62 -5.56
N LEU A 177 6.05 10.98 -4.28
CA LEU A 177 5.12 10.34 -3.36
C LEU A 177 3.66 10.52 -3.80
N ASN A 178 3.26 11.76 -4.09
CA ASN A 178 1.92 12.10 -4.55
C ASN A 178 1.60 11.42 -5.89
N TYR A 179 2.55 11.42 -6.83
CA TYR A 179 2.41 10.70 -8.09
C TYR A 179 2.19 9.19 -7.87
N THR A 180 2.94 8.60 -6.93
CA THR A 180 2.82 7.18 -6.59
C THR A 180 1.46 6.86 -5.98
N PHE A 181 0.98 7.68 -5.03
CA PHE A 181 -0.35 7.51 -4.44
C PHE A 181 -1.47 7.69 -5.47
N GLU A 182 -1.38 8.69 -6.34
CA GLU A 182 -2.35 8.90 -7.41
C GLU A 182 -2.37 7.75 -8.42
N THR A 183 -1.20 7.20 -8.75
CA THR A 183 -1.10 6.02 -9.60
C THR A 183 -1.81 4.83 -8.97
N ILE A 184 -1.56 4.54 -7.68
CA ILE A 184 -2.26 3.47 -6.97
C ILE A 184 -3.77 3.74 -6.95
N ARG A 185 -4.19 4.98 -6.65
CA ARG A 185 -5.61 5.36 -6.61
C ARG A 185 -6.31 5.12 -7.93
N ARG A 186 -5.73 5.59 -9.04
CA ARG A 186 -6.31 5.40 -10.38
C ARG A 186 -6.46 3.93 -10.72
N ASN A 187 -5.43 3.14 -10.45
CA ASN A 187 -5.43 1.70 -10.73
C ASN A 187 -6.47 0.96 -9.88
N MET A 188 -6.53 1.23 -8.57
CA MET A 188 -7.48 0.56 -7.69
C MET A 188 -8.93 1.03 -7.92
N ASN A 189 -9.14 2.31 -8.21
CA ASN A 189 -10.46 2.82 -8.59
C ASN A 189 -10.97 2.23 -9.92
N ALA A 190 -10.07 1.97 -10.88
CA ALA A 190 -10.42 1.28 -12.11
C ALA A 190 -10.93 -0.14 -11.85
N VAL A 191 -10.34 -0.86 -10.88
CA VAL A 191 -10.79 -2.19 -10.44
C VAL A 191 -12.15 -2.13 -9.73
N LEU A 192 -12.37 -1.12 -8.89
CA LEU A 192 -13.62 -0.97 -8.13
C LEU A 192 -14.80 -0.46 -9.00
N GLY A 193 -14.52 0.16 -10.13
CA GLY A 193 -15.52 0.76 -11.02
C GLY A 193 -16.28 1.94 -10.40
N LYS A 194 -17.26 2.51 -11.13
CA LYS A 194 -18.10 3.65 -10.67
C LYS A 194 -18.99 3.36 -9.45
N ARG A 195 -18.92 2.18 -8.82
CA ARG A 195 -19.86 1.74 -7.77
C ARG A 195 -19.56 2.24 -6.35
N THR A 196 -18.51 3.00 -6.11
CA THR A 196 -17.96 3.20 -4.75
C THR A 196 -18.32 4.50 -4.03
N LYS A 197 -19.37 5.24 -4.41
CA LYS A 197 -19.87 6.32 -3.52
C LYS A 197 -20.52 5.79 -2.23
N TRP A 198 -21.04 4.55 -2.23
CA TRP A 198 -21.78 3.99 -1.08
C TRP A 198 -20.95 3.07 -0.17
N GLN A 199 -19.88 2.43 -0.67
CA GLN A 199 -19.05 1.52 0.15
C GLN A 199 -17.89 2.22 0.88
N GLN A 200 -17.46 3.40 0.43
CA GLN A 200 -16.51 4.25 1.17
C GLN A 200 -17.06 4.73 2.52
N LYS A 201 -18.38 4.81 2.68
CA LYS A 201 -19.02 5.26 3.93
C LYS A 201 -19.07 4.20 5.05
N ARG A 202 -18.72 2.93 4.81
CA ARG A 202 -18.92 1.85 5.80
C ARG A 202 -17.65 1.28 6.44
N LYS A 203 -16.46 1.82 6.16
CA LYS A 203 -15.21 1.44 6.86
C LYS A 203 -14.62 2.57 7.72
N ILE A 204 -15.35 3.67 7.88
CA ILE A 204 -15.04 4.72 8.86
C ILE A 204 -16.16 4.66 9.90
N THR A 205 -16.08 3.68 10.80
CA THR A 205 -16.85 3.67 12.06
C THR A 205 -16.08 2.85 13.07
#